data_AF-A0A832GIE9-F1
#
_entry.id   AF-A0A832GIE9-F1
#
_cell.length_a   1.000
_cell.length_b   1.000
_cell.length_c   1.000
_cell.angle_alpha   90.00
_cell.angle_beta   90.00
_cell.angle_gamma   90.00
#
_symmetry.space_group_name_H-M   'P 1'
#
loop_
_entity.id
_entity.type
_entity.pdbx_description
1 polymer ?
#
loop_
_entity_poly.entity_id
_entity_poly.type
_entity_poly.pdbx_seq_one_letter_code
_entity_poly.pdbx_strand_id
1 'polypeptide(L)' 'MSAMTQTQFPIRLTERAIARVKQILAKQGKQDAYLRVGVRAGGCSGFEHVMLPVDTPRPNDLVAE' A
#
# COMPACT_ATOMS: atom_id res chain seq x y z
N MET A 1 -30.66 12.40 10.82
CA MET A 1 -29.68 11.37 11.24
C MET A 1 -28.81 11.06 10.03
N SER A 2 -27.74 11.83 9.81
CA SER A 2 -26.88 11.68 8.63
C SER A 2 -25.75 10.71 8.95
N ALA A 3 -25.72 9.59 8.23
CA ALA A 3 -24.71 8.56 8.37
C ALA A 3 -23.32 9.15 8.09
N MET A 4 -22.42 9.03 9.07
CA MET A 4 -21.01 9.32 8.92
C MET A 4 -20.40 8.26 8.00
N THR A 5 -20.15 8.60 6.74
CA THR A 5 -19.38 7.74 5.84
C THR A 5 -17.91 7.83 6.26
N GLN A 6 -17.50 6.97 7.18
CA GLN A 6 -16.09 6.81 7.50
C GLN A 6 -15.43 6.13 6.28
N THR A 7 -14.69 6.90 5.49
CA THR A 7 -13.92 6.39 4.35
C THR A 7 -12.83 5.46 4.88
N GLN A 8 -13.19 4.20 5.10
CA GLN A 8 -12.26 3.15 5.50
C GLN A 8 -11.27 2.92 4.36
N PHE A 9 -9.98 2.86 4.68
CA PHE A 9 -8.94 2.52 3.72
C PHE A 9 -9.32 1.22 2.98
N PRO A 10 -9.22 1.16 1.64
CA PRO A 10 -9.82 0.09 0.85
C PRO A 10 -9.14 -1.28 1.04
N ILE A 11 -8.00 -1.32 1.71
CA ILE A 11 -7.26 -2.53 2.04
C ILE A 11 -6.93 -2.56 3.53
N ARG A 12 -6.78 -3.78 4.06
CA ARG A 12 -6.31 -4.01 5.43
C ARG A 12 -5.00 -4.79 5.37
N LEU A 13 -4.01 -4.34 6.12
CA LEU A 13 -2.75 -5.07 6.31
C LEU A 13 -2.82 -5.84 7.62
N THR A 14 -2.39 -7.10 7.59
CA THR A 14 -2.20 -7.87 8.83
C THR A 14 -0.91 -7.45 9.52
N GLU A 15 -0.82 -7.61 10.83
CA GLU A 15 0.40 -7.31 11.61
C GLU A 15 1.62 -8.04 11.04
N ARG A 16 1.45 -9.31 10.64
CA ARG A 16 2.52 -10.10 10.01
C ARG A 16 2.97 -9.50 8.67
N ALA A 17 2.05 -8.99 7.86
CA ALA A 17 2.39 -8.34 6.60
C ALA A 17 3.18 -7.05 6.85
N ILE A 18 2.77 -6.23 7.82
CA ILE A 18 3.49 -5.01 8.22
C ILE A 18 4.91 -5.34 8.66
N ALA A 19 5.08 -6.33 9.56
CA ALA A 19 6.38 -6.77 10.01
C ALA A 19 7.28 -7.23 8.85
N ARG A 20 6.71 -8.00 7.90
CA ARG A 20 7.45 -8.48 6.73
C ARG A 20 7.88 -7.34 5.80
N VAL A 21 7.01 -6.37 5.56
CA VAL A 21 7.32 -5.20 4.72
C VAL A 21 8.44 -4.38 5.35
N LYS A 22 8.36 -4.08 6.65
CA LYS A 22 9.42 -3.37 7.38
C LYS A 22 10.78 -4.09 7.26
N GLN A 23 10.79 -5.42 7.37
CA GLN A 23 12.01 -6.21 7.17
C GLN A 23 12.57 -6.09 5.75
N ILE A 24 11.72 -6.12 4.73
CA ILE A 24 12.14 -5.99 3.32
C ILE A 24 12.73 -4.60 3.08
N LEU A 25 12.07 -3.55 3.57
CA LEU A 25 12.51 -2.16 3.45
C LEU A 25 13.85 -1.92 4.16
N ALA A 26 14.00 -2.44 5.38
CA ALA A 26 15.26 -2.35 6.13
C ALA A 26 16.42 -3.04 5.39
N LYS A 27 16.19 -4.22 4.80
CA LYS A 27 17.20 -4.93 3.99
C LYS A 27 17.62 -4.16 2.73
N GLN A 28 16.76 -3.29 2.23
CA GLN A 28 17.04 -2.43 1.08
C GLN A 28 17.62 -1.07 1.49
N GLY A 29 17.86 -0.82 2.78
CA GLY A 29 18.29 0.49 3.28
C GLY A 29 17.22 1.58 3.20
N LYS A 30 15.95 1.20 3.04
CA LYS A 30 14.80 2.08 2.81
C LYS A 30 13.83 2.12 4.00
N GLN A 31 14.37 2.27 5.20
CA GLN A 31 13.60 2.21 6.44
C GLN A 31 12.50 3.27 6.57
N ASP A 32 12.65 4.41 5.89
CA ASP A 32 11.68 5.52 5.86
C ASP A 32 10.80 5.54 4.60
N ALA A 33 10.87 4.51 3.75
CA ALA A 33 10.08 4.44 2.54
C ALA A 33 8.64 3.97 2.82
N TYR A 34 7.73 4.39 1.95
CA TYR A 34 6.33 3.97 1.95
C TYR A 34 6.15 2.70 1.13
N LEU A 35 5.26 1.81 1.58
CA LEU A 35 4.77 0.74 0.73
C LEU A 35 3.59 1.26 -0.09
N ARG A 36 3.77 1.40 -1.40
CA ARG A 36 2.69 1.74 -2.32
C ARG A 36 2.05 0.48 -2.88
N VAL A 37 0.74 0.38 -2.71
CA VAL A 37 -0.07 -0.72 -3.28
C VAL A 37 -0.89 -0.15 -4.44
N GLY A 38 -0.94 -0.88 -5.54
CA GLY A 38 -1.74 -0.52 -6.69
C GLY A 38 -2.17 -1.73 -7.50
N VAL A 39 -2.93 -1.48 -8.56
CA VAL A 39 -3.26 -2.48 -9.57
C VAL A 39 -2.70 -2.02 -10.91
N ARG A 40 -2.18 -2.96 -11.69
CA ARG A 40 -1.80 -2.73 -13.08
C ARG A 40 -2.60 -3.65 -14.00
N ALA A 41 -2.79 -3.22 -15.25
CA ALA A 41 -3.28 -4.11 -16.29
C ALA A 41 -2.31 -5.29 -16.44
N GLY A 42 -2.83 -6.51 -16.31
CA GLY A 42 -2.08 -7.75 -16.52
C GLY A 42 -2.28 -8.28 -17.94
N GLY A 43 -2.06 -9.59 -18.12
CA GLY A 43 -2.26 -10.29 -19.38
C GLY A 43 -3.72 -10.41 -19.82
N CYS A 44 -4.00 -11.43 -20.66
CA CYS A 44 -5.20 -11.59 -21.52
C CYS A 44 -6.57 -11.22 -20.94
N SER A 45 -6.77 -11.21 -19.62
CA SER A 45 -8.05 -10.87 -19.00
C SER A 45 -7.94 -10.47 -17.52
N GLY A 46 -6.77 -10.00 -17.05
CA GLY A 46 -6.50 -9.87 -15.61
C GLY A 46 -5.93 -8.53 -15.15
N PHE A 47 -6.09 -8.27 -13.85
CA PHE A 47 -5.38 -7.23 -13.11
C PHE A 47 -4.35 -7.87 -12.18
N GLU A 48 -3.22 -7.21 -11.99
CA GLU A 48 -2.18 -7.64 -11.05
C GLU A 48 -2.00 -6.62 -9.93
N HIS A 49 -1.87 -7.11 -8.70
CA HIS A 49 -1.48 -6.28 -7.57
C HIS A 49 0.01 -5.96 -7.65
N VAL A 50 0.34 -4.68 -7.51
CA VAL A 50 1.72 -4.21 -7.39
C VAL A 50 1.97 -3.65 -6.01
N MET A 51 3.11 -4.00 -5.44
CA MET A 51 3.58 -3.54 -4.14
C MET A 51 5.00 -3.01 -4.33
N LEU A 52 5.18 -1.71 -4.16
CA LEU A 52 6.43 -1.03 -4.49
C LEU A 52 6.87 -0.13 -3.32
N PRO A 53 8.12 -0.26 -2.85
CA PRO A 53 8.75 0.75 -2.02
C PRO A 53 8.84 2.06 -2.80
N VAL A 54 8.31 3.15 -2.24
CA VAL A 54 8.43 4.50 -2.79
C VAL A 54 8.92 5.45 -1.70
N ASP A 55 9.79 6.39 -2.05
CA ASP A 55 10.37 7.29 -1.06
C ASP A 55 9.39 8.40 -0.65
N THR A 56 8.48 8.79 -1.57
CA THR A 56 7.42 9.77 -1.31
C THR A 56 6.08 9.32 -1.92
N PRO A 57 4.94 9.51 -1.24
CA PRO A 57 3.62 9.29 -1.81
C PRO A 57 3.34 10.23 -2.99
N ARG A 58 2.46 9.81 -3.91
CA ARG A 58 1.99 10.68 -5.01
C ARG A 58 0.80 11.54 -4.56
N PRO A 59 0.51 12.67 -5.25
CA PRO A 59 -0.57 13.59 -4.86
C PRO A 59 -1.96 12.95 -4.75
N ASN A 60 -2.23 11.87 -5.49
CA ASN A 60 -3.52 11.18 -5.52
C ASN A 60 -3.50 9.83 -4.80
N ASP A 61 -2.44 9.52 -4.05
CA ASP A 61 -2.41 8.29 -3.26
C ASP A 61 -3.27 8.46 -2.00
N LEU A 62 -3.99 7.41 -1.64
CA LEU A 62 -4.56 7.29 -0.30
C LEU A 62 -3.44 6.87 0.64
N VAL A 63 -3.16 7.66 1.68
CA VAL A 63 -2.08 7.41 2.65
C VAL A 63 -2.69 7.02 4.00
N ALA A 64 -2.13 5.96 4.61
CA ALA A 64 -2.45 5.49 5.95
C ALA A 64 -1.18 4.95 6.63
N GLU A 65 -1.13 5.02 7.96
CA GLU A 65 0.02 4.65 8.81
C GLU A 65 -0.22 3.37 9.62
#